data_AF-A0A8R1J0T4-F1
#
_entry.id   AF-A0A8R1J0T4-F1
#
_cell.length_a   1.000
_cell.length_b   1.000
_cell.length_c   1.000
_cell.angle_alpha   90.00
_cell.angle_beta   90.00
_cell.angle_gamma   90.00
#
_symmetry.space_group_name_H-M   'P 1'
#
loop_
_entity.id
_entity.type
_entity.pdbx_description
1 polymer ?
#
loop_
_entity_poly.entity_id
_entity_poly.type
_entity_poly.pdbx_seq_one_letter_code
_entity_poly.pdbx_strand_id
1 'polypeptide(L)'
;MFPFILQFAAPLNAKEFENQFATLLPIMLYALRSIKAISSTITISIPIFLTVSGLLEQNELQLIVNRLCSIVKDPDSPLTSLENSLHGLNILTRSQTTVSHHIDLVLLSVHKLLGHKKRLIRMLAANVKNNWERQTIK
;
A
#
# COMPACT_ATOMS: atom_id res chain seq x y z
N MET A 1 -31.83 16.29 12.25
CA MET A 1 -32.42 15.70 11.03
C MET A 1 -31.28 15.29 10.10
N PHE A 2 -30.71 14.08 10.30
CA PHE A 2 -29.72 13.46 9.41
C PHE A 2 -29.89 11.93 9.43
N PRO A 3 -30.86 11.34 8.72
CA PRO A 3 -30.92 9.88 8.59
C PRO A 3 -30.74 9.34 7.16
N PHE A 4 -30.41 10.15 6.15
CA PHE A 4 -30.52 9.70 4.74
C PHE A 4 -29.22 9.40 3.97
N ILE A 5 -28.04 9.43 4.58
CA ILE A 5 -26.79 9.16 3.83
C ILE A 5 -26.35 7.67 3.88
N LEU A 6 -26.97 6.82 4.71
CA LEU A 6 -26.60 5.41 4.85
C LEU A 6 -27.65 4.41 4.31
N GLN A 7 -28.45 4.79 3.30
CA GLN A 7 -29.44 3.89 2.69
C GLN A 7 -29.03 3.32 1.31
N PHE A 8 -27.81 3.55 0.83
CA PHE A 8 -27.30 2.97 -0.43
C PHE A 8 -26.26 1.86 -0.24
N ALA A 9 -26.14 1.28 0.95
CA ALA A 9 -25.35 0.06 1.13
C ALA A 9 -26.23 -1.16 0.82
N ALA A 10 -26.62 -1.34 -0.44
CA ALA A 10 -26.95 -2.68 -0.91
C ALA A 10 -25.69 -3.55 -0.68
N PRO A 11 -25.81 -4.78 -0.17
CA PRO A 11 -24.66 -5.66 -0.04
C PRO A 11 -24.14 -5.93 -1.46
N LEU A 12 -23.11 -5.20 -1.86
CA LEU A 12 -22.43 -5.40 -3.13
C LEU A 12 -21.91 -6.83 -3.13
N ASN A 13 -22.28 -7.62 -4.13
CA ASN A 13 -21.63 -8.90 -4.33
C ASN A 13 -20.14 -8.66 -4.52
N ALA A 14 -19.28 -9.58 -4.08
CA ALA A 14 -17.81 -9.40 -4.10
C ALA A 14 -17.28 -8.88 -5.46
N LYS A 15 -17.89 -9.34 -6.55
CA LYS A 15 -17.58 -8.92 -7.92
C LYS A 15 -18.02 -7.49 -8.27
N GLU A 16 -19.14 -7.03 -7.73
CA GLU A 16 -19.63 -5.66 -7.91
C GLU A 16 -18.81 -4.67 -7.07
N PHE A 17 -18.40 -5.10 -5.87
CA PHE A 17 -17.47 -4.36 -5.03
C PHE A 17 -16.11 -4.22 -5.71
N GLU A 18 -15.54 -5.31 -6.25
CA GLU A 18 -14.29 -5.30 -7.03
C GLU A 18 -14.39 -4.34 -8.22
N ASN A 19 -15.48 -4.39 -8.99
CA ASN A 19 -15.67 -3.51 -10.15
C ASN A 19 -15.77 -2.03 -9.75
N GLN A 20 -16.54 -1.70 -8.70
CA GLN A 20 -16.64 -0.33 -8.20
C GLN A 20 -15.30 0.16 -7.64
N PHE A 21 -14.55 -0.69 -6.93
CA PHE A 21 -13.21 -0.35 -6.44
C PHE A 21 -12.20 -0.18 -7.57
N ALA A 22 -12.26 -1.02 -8.61
CA ALA A 22 -11.41 -0.90 -9.80
C ALA A 22 -11.65 0.43 -10.53
N THR A 23 -12.90 0.91 -10.59
CA THR A 23 -13.18 2.23 -11.17
C THR A 23 -12.62 3.40 -10.35
N LEU A 24 -12.27 3.20 -9.08
CA LEU A 24 -11.61 4.20 -8.24
C LEU A 24 -10.08 4.20 -8.37
N LEU A 25 -9.49 3.17 -9.01
CA LEU A 25 -8.04 3.06 -9.23
C LEU A 25 -7.45 4.31 -9.91
N PRO A 26 -8.02 4.82 -11.03
CA PRO A 26 -7.44 5.98 -11.70
C PRO A 26 -7.50 7.25 -10.84
N ILE A 27 -8.56 7.41 -10.05
CA ILE A 27 -8.75 8.54 -9.14
C ILE A 27 -7.73 8.49 -8.00
N MET A 28 -7.52 7.30 -7.42
CA MET A 28 -6.49 7.07 -6.40
C MET A 28 -5.08 7.33 -6.96
N LEU A 29 -4.75 6.80 -8.14
CA LEU A 29 -3.47 7.04 -8.79
C LEU A 29 -3.25 8.51 -9.10
N TYR A 30 -4.28 9.20 -9.62
CA TYR A 30 -4.24 10.64 -9.87
C TYR A 30 -4.02 11.43 -8.58
N ALA A 31 -4.70 11.06 -7.49
CA ALA A 31 -4.50 11.67 -6.17
C ALA A 31 -3.07 11.44 -5.64
N LEU A 32 -2.51 10.24 -5.82
CA LEU A 32 -1.13 9.91 -5.47
C LEU A 32 -0.11 10.74 -6.27
N ARG A 33 -0.41 11.01 -7.55
CA ARG A 33 0.44 11.81 -8.47
C ARG A 33 0.36 13.31 -8.18
N SER A 34 -0.82 13.80 -7.81
CA SER A 34 -1.11 15.24 -7.72
C SER A 34 -0.87 15.84 -6.34
N ILE A 35 -0.94 15.04 -5.28
CA ILE A 35 -0.92 15.54 -3.91
C ILE A 35 0.49 15.44 -3.29
N LYS A 36 1.15 16.61 -3.19
CA LYS A 36 2.38 16.83 -2.41
C LYS A 36 2.18 16.77 -0.88
N ALA A 37 0.94 16.88 -0.39
CA ALA A 37 0.61 16.88 1.04
C ALA A 37 -0.18 15.61 1.44
N ILE A 38 0.52 14.66 2.05
CA ILE A 38 0.02 13.32 2.39
C ILE A 38 -1.22 13.41 3.30
N SER A 39 -2.41 13.21 2.75
CA SER A 39 -3.59 12.91 3.57
C SER A 39 -3.44 11.48 4.10
N SER A 40 -3.51 11.31 5.42
CA SER A 40 -3.51 10.00 6.11
C SER A 40 -4.57 9.05 5.52
N THR A 41 -5.68 9.60 5.02
CA THR A 41 -6.74 8.86 4.35
C THR A 41 -6.24 8.11 3.12
N ILE A 42 -5.41 8.73 2.29
CA ILE A 42 -4.87 8.10 1.07
C ILE A 42 -3.99 6.90 1.46
N THR A 43 -3.14 7.06 2.47
CA THR A 43 -2.25 5.98 2.93
C THR A 43 -3.02 4.80 3.53
N ILE A 44 -4.13 5.06 4.24
CA ILE A 44 -5.01 4.02 4.78
C ILE A 44 -5.72 3.25 3.67
N SER A 45 -6.08 3.92 2.57
CA SER A 45 -6.80 3.30 1.45
C SER A 45 -5.93 2.42 0.57
N ILE A 46 -4.61 2.66 0.48
CA ILE A 46 -3.71 1.89 -0.41
C ILE A 46 -3.71 0.38 -0.09
N PRO A 47 -3.54 -0.08 1.17
CA PRO A 47 -3.55 -1.53 1.44
C PRO A 47 -4.88 -2.19 1.13
N ILE A 48 -6.00 -1.53 1.46
CA ILE A 48 -7.34 -2.04 1.15
C ILE A 48 -7.50 -2.17 -0.36
N PHE A 49 -7.08 -1.13 -1.09
CA PHE A 49 -7.11 -1.12 -2.54
C PHE A 49 -6.27 -2.25 -3.14
N LEU A 50 -5.01 -2.41 -2.70
CA LEU A 50 -4.10 -3.45 -3.20
C LEU A 50 -4.56 -4.88 -2.93
N THR A 51 -5.41 -5.07 -1.92
CA THR A 51 -5.99 -6.37 -1.57
C THR A 51 -7.09 -6.78 -2.55
N VAL A 52 -7.77 -5.81 -3.15
CA VAL A 52 -8.97 -6.00 -3.98
C VAL A 52 -8.67 -5.73 -5.48
N SER A 53 -7.58 -5.03 -5.78
CA SER A 53 -7.15 -4.74 -7.15
C SER A 53 -6.54 -5.98 -7.82
N GLY A 54 -6.76 -6.12 -9.12
CA GLY A 54 -6.07 -7.09 -9.98
C GLY A 54 -4.57 -6.77 -10.18
N LEU A 55 -3.96 -7.38 -11.20
CA LEU A 55 -2.58 -7.08 -11.59
C LEU A 55 -2.47 -5.61 -12.00
N LEU A 56 -1.49 -4.91 -11.42
CA LEU A 56 -1.22 -3.51 -11.71
C LEU A 56 -0.35 -3.39 -12.95
N GLU A 57 -0.53 -2.33 -13.73
CA GLU A 57 0.44 -2.01 -14.78
C GLU A 57 1.79 -1.61 -14.16
N GLN A 58 2.89 -1.82 -14.90
CA GLN A 58 4.24 -1.55 -14.38
C GLN A 58 4.42 -0.11 -13.86
N ASN A 59 3.86 0.87 -14.56
CA ASN A 59 3.93 2.28 -14.17
C ASN A 59 3.17 2.57 -12.86
N GLU A 60 2.03 1.90 -12.66
CA GLU A 60 1.20 2.04 -11.46
C GLU A 60 1.89 1.38 -10.26
N LEU A 61 2.44 0.18 -10.49
CA LEU A 61 3.23 -0.54 -9.50
C LEU A 61 4.43 0.29 -9.04
N GLN A 62 5.18 0.87 -9.98
CA GLN A 62 6.33 1.70 -9.66
C GLN A 62 5.92 2.94 -8.84
N LEU A 63 4.83 3.60 -9.20
CA LEU A 63 4.32 4.76 -8.49
C LEU A 63 3.92 4.40 -7.05
N ILE A 64 3.19 3.30 -6.87
CA ILE A 64 2.74 2.84 -5.56
C ILE A 64 3.92 2.41 -4.69
N VAL A 65 4.85 1.61 -5.23
CA VAL A 65 6.04 1.17 -4.48
C VAL A 65 6.89 2.36 -4.05
N ASN A 66 7.15 3.31 -4.95
CA ASN A 66 7.90 4.52 -4.63
C ASN A 66 7.22 5.32 -3.51
N ARG A 67 5.89 5.43 -3.54
CA ARG A 67 5.13 6.14 -2.52
C ARG A 67 5.17 5.45 -1.15
N LEU A 68 4.97 4.13 -1.12
CA LEU A 68 5.03 3.38 0.14
C LEU A 68 6.44 3.46 0.73
N CYS A 69 7.47 3.36 -0.11
CA CYS A 69 8.86 3.50 0.30
C CYS A 69 9.21 4.91 0.77
N SER A 70 8.62 5.97 0.19
CA SER A 70 8.84 7.33 0.67
C SER A 70 8.30 7.55 2.07
N ILE A 71 7.11 7.01 2.37
CA ILE A 71 6.50 7.06 3.72
C ILE A 71 7.33 6.26 4.72
N VAL A 72 7.82 5.09 4.33
CA VAL A 72 8.69 4.24 5.15
C VAL A 72 10.04 4.91 5.48
N LYS A 73 10.59 5.70 4.55
CA LYS A 73 11.86 6.41 4.72
C LYS A 73 11.73 7.70 5.53
N ASP A 74 10.53 8.27 5.59
CA ASP A 74 10.26 9.54 6.25
C ASP A 74 10.20 9.35 7.78
N PRO A 75 11.14 9.95 8.55
CA PRO A 75 11.18 9.80 10.00
C PRO A 75 9.99 10.43 10.72
N ASP A 76 9.33 11.41 10.09
CA ASP A 76 8.22 12.16 10.66
C ASP A 76 6.85 11.56 10.28
N SER A 77 6.86 10.47 9.52
CA SER A 77 5.63 9.82 9.09
C SER A 77 4.81 9.31 10.28
N PRO A 78 3.49 9.58 10.32
CA PRO A 78 2.61 9.07 11.35
C PRO A 78 2.70 7.55 11.44
N LEU A 79 2.64 7.02 12.67
CA LEU A 79 2.78 5.57 12.89
C LEU A 79 1.78 4.76 12.05
N THR A 80 0.55 5.20 11.96
CA THR A 80 -0.51 4.56 11.18
C THR A 80 -0.18 4.53 9.69
N SER A 81 0.35 5.62 9.14
CA SER A 81 0.83 5.70 7.76
C SER A 81 1.97 4.72 7.50
N LEU A 82 2.87 4.56 8.47
CA LEU A 82 4.02 3.68 8.39
C LEU A 82 3.60 2.20 8.46
N GLU A 83 2.68 1.84 9.36
CA GLU A 83 2.07 0.50 9.45
C GLU A 83 1.36 0.14 8.14
N ASN A 84 0.49 1.03 7.65
CA ASN A 84 -0.23 0.83 6.39
C ASN A 84 0.74 0.69 5.21
N SER A 85 1.83 1.46 5.18
CA SER A 85 2.81 1.36 4.10
C SER A 85 3.53 0.01 4.09
N LEU A 86 3.91 -0.50 5.26
CA LEU A 86 4.51 -1.82 5.41
C LEU A 86 3.52 -2.94 5.05
N HIS A 87 2.24 -2.78 5.38
CA HIS A 87 1.20 -3.71 4.95
C HIS A 87 1.01 -3.70 3.43
N GLY A 88 0.95 -2.53 2.81
CA GLY A 88 0.88 -2.39 1.35
C GLY A 88 2.04 -3.09 0.65
N LEU A 89 3.28 -2.88 1.12
CA LEU A 89 4.46 -3.56 0.57
C LEU A 89 4.37 -5.09 0.70
N ASN A 90 3.85 -5.62 1.79
CA ASN A 90 3.63 -7.07 1.92
C ASN A 90 2.55 -7.60 0.97
N ILE A 91 1.46 -6.84 0.76
CA ILE A 91 0.41 -7.24 -0.19
C ILE A 91 0.97 -7.33 -1.60
N LEU A 92 1.77 -6.34 -2.02
CA LEU A 92 2.39 -6.34 -3.36
C LEU A 92 3.23 -7.59 -3.64
N THR A 93 3.99 -8.09 -2.66
CA THR A 93 4.77 -9.34 -2.86
C THR A 93 3.94 -10.58 -3.08
N ARG A 94 2.67 -10.55 -2.67
CA ARG A 94 1.74 -11.70 -2.79
C ARG A 94 0.89 -11.59 -4.05
N SER A 95 0.50 -10.37 -4.42
CA SER A 95 -0.43 -10.13 -5.54
C SER A 95 0.25 -9.85 -6.87
N GLN A 96 1.50 -9.38 -6.88
CA GLN A 96 2.18 -8.94 -8.10
C GLN A 96 3.35 -9.87 -8.46
N THR A 97 3.42 -10.30 -9.72
CA THR A 97 4.47 -11.21 -10.23
C THR A 97 5.73 -10.47 -10.71
N THR A 98 5.64 -9.16 -10.95
CA THR A 98 6.68 -8.34 -11.60
C THR A 98 7.46 -7.43 -10.62
N VAL A 99 7.31 -7.66 -9.31
CA VAL A 99 7.92 -6.80 -8.26
C VAL A 99 9.43 -6.90 -8.14
N SER A 100 10.08 -7.84 -8.84
CA SER A 100 11.53 -8.10 -8.74
C SER A 100 12.40 -6.85 -8.94
N HIS A 101 12.02 -5.97 -9.86
CA HIS A 101 12.73 -4.73 -10.17
C HIS A 101 12.73 -3.70 -9.02
N HIS A 102 11.90 -3.89 -7.99
CA HIS A 102 11.75 -2.95 -6.88
C HIS A 102 12.38 -3.44 -5.57
N ILE A 103 12.97 -4.65 -5.57
CA ILE A 103 13.47 -5.30 -4.36
C ILE A 103 14.47 -4.41 -3.63
N ASP A 104 15.52 -3.95 -4.31
CA ASP A 104 16.57 -3.13 -3.68
C ASP A 104 16.02 -1.85 -3.04
N LEU A 105 15.11 -1.18 -3.75
CA LEU A 105 14.48 0.04 -3.26
C LEU A 105 13.65 -0.22 -2.00
N VAL A 106 12.91 -1.33 -1.95
CA VAL A 106 12.13 -1.73 -0.79
C VAL A 106 13.03 -2.12 0.37
N LEU A 107 14.04 -2.96 0.15
CA LEU A 107 14.96 -3.42 1.21
C LEU A 107 15.72 -2.25 1.84
N LEU A 108 16.21 -1.30 1.01
CA LEU A 108 16.84 -0.08 1.50
C LEU A 108 15.88 0.81 2.30
N SER A 109 14.60 0.86 1.92
CA SER A 109 13.60 1.67 2.65
C SER A 109 13.34 1.11 4.05
N VAL A 110 13.15 -0.20 4.18
CA VAL A 110 12.77 -0.83 5.45
C VAL A 110 13.96 -1.09 6.39
N HIS A 111 15.20 -1.03 5.89
CA HIS A 111 16.39 -1.36 6.69
C HIS A 111 16.47 -0.55 8.00
N LYS A 112 16.23 0.76 7.94
CA LYS A 112 16.25 1.64 9.13
C LYS A 112 15.15 1.27 10.14
N LEU A 113 14.03 0.71 9.69
CA LEU A 113 12.90 0.35 10.55
C LEU A 113 13.13 -0.93 11.36
N LEU A 114 14.12 -1.75 11.00
CA LEU A 114 14.51 -2.92 11.78
C LEU A 114 15.02 -2.53 13.19
N GLY A 115 15.57 -1.31 13.33
CA GLY A 115 15.98 -0.72 14.60
C GLY A 115 14.93 0.19 15.25
N HIS A 116 13.71 0.28 14.72
CA HIS A 116 12.71 1.25 15.18
C HIS A 116 12.32 1.02 16.65
N LYS A 117 12.01 2.08 17.40
CA LYS A 117 11.68 2.02 18.85
C LYS A 117 10.50 1.09 19.17
N LYS A 118 9.47 1.06 18.31
CA LYS A 118 8.28 0.21 18.50
C LYS A 118 8.48 -1.20 17.93
N ARG A 119 8.20 -2.22 18.75
CA ARG A 119 8.31 -3.65 18.37
C ARG A 119 7.47 -4.01 17.14
N LEU A 120 6.23 -3.52 17.06
CA LEU A 120 5.33 -3.81 15.94
C LEU A 120 5.96 -3.42 14.60
N ILE A 121 6.53 -2.23 14.52
CA ILE A 121 7.20 -1.73 13.30
C ILE A 121 8.40 -2.60 12.92
N ARG A 122 9.23 -3.00 13.90
CA ARG A 122 10.35 -3.90 13.63
C ARG A 122 9.87 -5.24 13.06
N MET A 123 8.80 -5.82 13.62
CA MET A 123 8.23 -7.07 13.12
C MET A 123 7.67 -6.92 11.70
N LEU A 124 6.94 -5.84 11.42
CA LEU A 124 6.40 -5.56 10.09
C LEU A 124 7.52 -5.34 9.06
N ALA A 125 8.55 -4.57 9.40
CA ALA A 125 9.71 -4.32 8.54
C ALA A 125 10.49 -5.60 8.26
N ALA A 126 10.69 -6.46 9.27
CA ALA A 126 11.32 -7.77 9.09
C ALA A 126 10.49 -8.68 8.18
N ASN A 127 9.16 -8.66 8.32
CA ASN A 127 8.27 -9.43 7.45
C ASN A 127 8.33 -8.94 6.00
N VAL A 128 8.31 -7.62 5.77
CA VAL A 128 8.52 -7.03 4.44
C VAL A 128 9.87 -7.48 3.88
N LYS A 129 10.97 -7.29 4.62
CA LYS A 129 12.30 -7.70 4.19
C LYS A 129 12.32 -9.17 3.73
N ASN A 130 11.85 -10.09 4.56
CA ASN A 130 11.86 -11.52 4.25
C ASN A 130 10.99 -11.88 3.03
N ASN A 131 9.81 -11.27 2.89
CA ASN A 131 8.91 -11.58 1.78
C ASN A 131 9.44 -11.05 0.44
N TRP A 132 10.09 -9.89 0.45
CA TRP A 132 10.70 -9.29 -0.74
C TRP A 132 12.01 -10.00 -1.13
N GLU A 133 12.84 -10.40 -0.16
CA GLU A 133 14.06 -11.20 -0.42
C GLU A 133 13.70 -12.56 -1.06
N ARG A 134 12.59 -13.19 -0.66
CA ARG A 134 12.15 -14.46 -1.29
C ARG A 134 11.79 -14.33 -2.77
N GLN A 135 11.54 -13.11 -3.26
CA GLN A 135 11.25 -12.89 -4.68
C GLN A 135 12.51 -12.89 -5.55
N THR A 136 13.73 -12.84 -4.98
CA THR A 136 14.97 -12.96 -5.76
C THR A 136 15.34 -14.42 -6.10
N ILE A 137 14.71 -15.40 -5.42
CA ILE A 137 15.06 -16.83 -5.52
C ILE A 137 14.11 -17.59 -6.47
N LYS A 138 13.17 -16.89 -7.13
CA LYS A 138 12.28 -17.47 -8.15
C LYS A 138 12.81 -17.18 -9.55
#